data_AF-A0A534CLA8-F1
#
_entry.id   AF-A0A534CLA8-F1
#
_cell.length_a   1.000
_cell.length_b   1.000
_cell.length_c   1.000
_cell.angle_alpha   90.00
_cell.angle_beta   90.00
_cell.angle_gamma   90.00
#
_symmetry.space_group_name_H-M   'P 1'
#
loop_
_entity.id
_entity.type
_entity.pdbx_description
1 polymer ?
#
loop_
_entity_poly.entity_id
_entity_poly.type
_entity_poly.pdbx_seq_one_letter_code
_entity_poly.pdbx_strand_id
1 'polypeptide(L)'
;GRTPDRFELLDKNSVREYSYVREGKETLKTPFGDVPTVIYRSHRANSPHVNRYWCAPGRGYIPIRVEQKRGDDVQWTMEIRSLRRE
;
A
#
# COMPACT_ATOMS: atom_id res chain seq x y z
N GLY A 1 14.34 8.74 -13.70
CA GLY A 1 14.28 9.22 -12.29
C GLY A 1 14.20 8.03 -11.35
N ARG A 2 14.78 8.12 -10.15
CA ARG A 2 14.65 7.09 -9.11
C ARG A 2 13.41 7.37 -8.25
N THR A 3 12.67 6.32 -7.90
CA THR A 3 11.63 6.42 -6.86
C THR A 3 12.33 6.64 -5.52
N PRO A 4 11.99 7.68 -4.75
CA PRO A 4 12.51 7.90 -3.41
C PRO A 4 12.24 6.70 -2.51
N ASP A 5 13.23 6.35 -1.69
CA ASP A 5 13.13 5.23 -0.75
C ASP A 5 12.21 5.55 0.44
N ARG A 6 11.92 6.84 0.68
CA ARG A 6 11.10 7.36 1.77
C ARG A 6 10.46 8.69 1.38
N PHE A 7 9.25 8.93 1.88
CA PHE A 7 8.54 10.21 1.77
C PHE A 7 7.83 10.52 3.07
N GLU A 8 8.03 11.72 3.60
CA GLU A 8 7.38 12.21 4.82
C GLU A 8 6.13 13.01 4.45
N LEU A 9 5.03 12.80 5.18
CA LEU A 9 3.75 13.43 4.87
C LEU A 9 3.27 14.21 6.10
N LEU A 10 3.30 15.54 6.04
CA LEU A 10 2.79 16.39 7.12
C LEU A 10 1.25 16.45 7.06
N ASP A 11 0.60 16.16 8.19
CA ASP A 11 -0.85 16.30 8.38
C ASP A 11 -1.13 17.35 9.47
N LYS A 12 -2.22 18.10 9.32
CA LYS A 12 -2.45 19.45 9.85
C LYS A 12 -2.32 19.67 11.37
N ASN A 13 -2.16 18.63 12.20
CA ASN A 13 -1.99 18.76 13.65
C ASN A 13 -0.74 18.06 14.23
N SER A 14 0.12 17.43 13.42
CA SER A 14 1.36 16.81 13.90
C SER A 14 2.26 16.45 12.71
N VAL A 15 3.58 16.64 12.84
CA VAL A 15 4.55 16.05 11.90
C VAL A 15 4.42 14.52 12.01
N ARG A 16 3.67 13.89 11.10
CA ARG A 16 3.53 12.44 11.04
C ARG A 16 4.51 11.91 10.00
N GLU A 17 5.62 11.40 10.48
CA GLU A 17 6.61 10.78 9.62
C GLU A 17 6.06 9.41 9.15
N TYR A 18 5.47 9.39 7.96
CA TYR A 18 5.20 8.16 7.23
C TYR A 18 6.47 7.79 6.48
N SER A 19 6.84 6.51 6.43
CA SER A 19 7.85 6.01 5.51
C SER A 19 7.18 5.10 4.50
N TYR A 20 7.10 5.51 3.24
CA TYR A 20 6.65 4.65 2.14
C TYR A 20 7.86 4.01 1.47
N VAL A 21 8.06 2.71 1.69
CA VAL A 21 9.17 1.95 1.10
C VAL A 21 8.59 0.98 0.07
N ARG A 22 9.19 0.96 -1.12
CA ARG A 22 8.83 -0.02 -2.15
C ARG A 22 9.45 -1.37 -1.79
N GLU A 23 8.63 -2.36 -1.47
CA GLU A 23 9.10 -3.68 -1.04
C GLU A 23 9.25 -4.68 -2.18
N GLY A 24 8.44 -4.57 -3.24
CA GLY A 24 8.47 -5.58 -4.30
C GLY A 24 7.41 -5.43 -5.38
N LYS A 25 7.22 -6.52 -6.12
CA LYS A 25 6.16 -6.69 -7.11
C LYS A 25 5.45 -8.01 -6.84
N GLU A 26 4.14 -8.03 -7.01
CA GLU A 26 3.34 -9.25 -6.90
C GLU A 26 2.17 -9.15 -7.89
N THR A 27 1.84 -10.25 -8.57
CA THR A 27 0.64 -10.34 -9.40
C THR A 27 -0.49 -10.89 -8.55
N LEU A 28 -1.51 -10.08 -8.29
CA LEU A 28 -2.68 -10.51 -7.53
C LEU A 28 -3.71 -11.16 -8.45
N LYS A 29 -4.20 -12.34 -8.03
CA LYS A 29 -5.40 -12.94 -8.63
C LYS A 29 -6.63 -12.23 -8.06
N THR A 30 -7.41 -11.58 -8.91
CA THR A 30 -8.61 -10.84 -8.49
C THR A 30 -9.84 -11.32 -9.26
N PRO A 31 -11.07 -11.02 -8.79
CA PRO A 31 -12.29 -11.34 -9.53
C PRO A 31 -12.35 -10.71 -10.94
N PHE A 32 -11.54 -9.70 -11.22
CA PHE A 32 -11.45 -9.01 -12.52
C PHE A 32 -10.15 -9.32 -13.26
N GLY A 33 -9.55 -10.48 -12.97
CA GLY A 33 -8.36 -11.01 -13.63
C GLY A 33 -7.07 -10.86 -12.82
N ASP A 34 -5.97 -11.28 -13.43
CA ASP A 34 -4.64 -11.14 -12.84
C ASP A 34 -4.16 -9.69 -12.96
N VAL A 35 -3.73 -9.10 -11.84
CA VAL A 35 -3.34 -7.69 -11.78
C VAL A 35 -1.90 -7.56 -11.28
N PRO A 36 -0.97 -7.10 -12.13
CA PRO A 36 0.39 -6.78 -11.70
C PRO A 36 0.39 -5.59 -10.73
N THR A 37 1.00 -5.77 -9.56
CA THR A 37 1.09 -4.74 -8.53
C THR A 37 2.51 -4.48 -8.06
N VAL A 38 2.71 -3.31 -7.46
CA VAL A 38 3.90 -2.92 -6.70
C VAL A 38 3.50 -2.79 -5.24
N ILE A 39 4.29 -3.39 -4.35
CA ILE A 39 4.05 -3.38 -2.92
C ILE A 39 4.73 -2.17 -2.30
N TYR A 40 3.95 -1.35 -1.59
CA TYR A 40 4.45 -0.27 -0.76
C TYR A 40 4.17 -0.59 0.71
N ARG A 41 5.20 -0.54 1.54
CA ARG A 41 5.06 -0.58 2.99
C ARG A 41 4.98 0.83 3.53
N SER A 42 4.00 1.08 4.37
CA SER A 42 3.89 2.28 5.18
C SER A 42 4.02 1.92 6.65
N HIS A 43 4.82 2.69 7.36
CA HIS A 43 4.98 2.61 8.80
C HIS A 43 4.96 4.03 9.37
N ARG A 44 4.27 4.21 10.49
CA ARG A 44 4.24 5.47 11.23
C ARG A 44 5.22 5.39 12.39
N ALA A 45 6.03 6.41 12.59
CA ALA A 45 6.88 6.52 13.78
C ALA A 45 6.08 6.27 15.07
N ASN A 46 6.62 5.43 15.97
CA ASN A 46 6.00 5.01 17.24
C ASN A 46 4.67 4.23 17.12
N SER A 47 4.36 3.67 15.95
CA SER A 47 3.20 2.78 15.78
C SER A 47 3.65 1.33 15.60
N PRO A 48 3.04 0.34 16.28
CA PRO A 48 3.33 -1.06 16.01
C PRO A 48 2.67 -1.57 14.71
N HIS A 49 1.87 -0.72 14.05
CA HIS A 49 1.12 -1.08 12.86
C HIS A 49 1.95 -0.83 11.60
N VAL A 50 1.97 -1.83 10.72
CA VAL A 50 2.58 -1.76 9.39
C VAL A 50 1.48 -2.00 8.36
N ASN A 51 1.31 -1.05 7.44
CA ASN A 51 0.39 -1.20 6.32
C ASN A 51 1.18 -1.61 5.07
N ARG A 52 0.65 -2.55 4.29
CA ARG A 52 1.12 -2.85 2.95
C ARG A 52 0.03 -2.54 1.93
N TYR A 53 0.44 -1.93 0.82
CA TYR A 53 -0.42 -1.55 -0.28
C TYR A 53 0.07 -2.21 -1.55
N TRP A 54 -0.77 -3.03 -2.17
CA TRP A 54 -0.51 -3.61 -3.49
C TRP A 54 -1.14 -2.69 -4.54
N CYS A 55 -0.36 -1.76 -5.06
CA CYS A 55 -0.85 -0.76 -6.02
C CYS A 55 -0.66 -1.25 -7.45
N ALA A 56 -1.68 -1.13 -8.31
CA ALA A 56 -1.60 -1.53 -9.72
C ALA A 56 -1.14 -0.35 -10.61
N PRO A 57 0.12 -0.33 -11.11
CA PRO A 57 0.63 0.81 -11.88
C PRO A 57 -0.17 1.04 -13.17
N GLY A 58 -0.53 -0.05 -13.87
CA GLY A 58 -1.34 -0.01 -15.10
C GLY A 58 -2.79 0.48 -14.89
N ARG A 59 -3.21 0.70 -13.64
CA ARG A 59 -4.52 1.24 -13.29
C ARG A 59 -4.44 2.59 -12.58
N GLY A 60 -3.28 3.27 -12.62
CA GLY A 60 -3.07 4.56 -11.96
C GLY A 60 -2.67 4.43 -10.49
N TYR A 61 -1.96 3.36 -10.13
CA TYR A 61 -1.50 3.08 -8.76
C TYR A 61 -2.63 2.90 -7.73
N ILE A 62 -3.83 2.55 -8.18
CA ILE A 62 -4.94 2.22 -7.29
C ILE A 62 -4.54 0.99 -6.43
N PRO A 63 -4.73 1.03 -5.10
CA PRO A 63 -4.47 -0.10 -4.23
C PRO A 63 -5.50 -1.21 -4.47
N ILE A 64 -5.06 -2.36 -4.97
CA ILE A 64 -5.89 -3.55 -5.21
C ILE A 64 -6.11 -4.32 -3.93
N ARG A 65 -5.09 -4.38 -3.08
CA ARG A 65 -5.12 -4.94 -1.72
C ARG A 65 -4.46 -3.98 -0.76
N VAL A 66 -5.00 -3.90 0.45
CA VAL A 66 -4.36 -3.26 1.60
C VAL A 66 -4.40 -4.24 2.76
N GLU A 67 -3.25 -4.46 3.39
CA GLU A 67 -3.12 -5.31 4.57
C GLU A 67 -2.53 -4.49 5.70
N GLN A 68 -3.10 -4.60 6.90
CA GLN A 68 -2.48 -4.09 8.11
C GLN A 68 -2.04 -5.23 9.00
N LYS A 69 -0.77 -5.16 9.42
CA LYS A 69 -0.18 -6.07 10.39
C LYS A 69 0.20 -5.34 11.67
N ARG A 70 0.16 -6.06 12.79
CA ARG A 70 0.78 -5.66 14.07
C ARG A 70 1.79 -6.75 14.44
N GLY A 71 3.06 -6.51 14.19
CA GLY A 71 4.06 -7.58 14.18
C GLY A 71 3.75 -8.58 13.06
N ASP A 72 3.61 -9.86 13.41
CA ASP A 72 3.28 -10.94 12.46
C ASP A 72 1.77 -11.14 12.27
N ASP A 73 0.94 -10.50 13.10
CA ASP A 73 -0.51 -10.70 13.11
C ASP A 73 -1.24 -9.77 12.12
N VAL A 74 -1.96 -10.37 11.16
CA VAL A 74 -2.81 -9.64 10.21
C VAL A 74 -4.06 -9.17 10.94
N GLN A 75 -4.16 -7.86 11.17
CA GLN A 75 -5.32 -7.27 11.81
C GLN A 75 -6.52 -7.23 10.86
N TRP A 76 -6.26 -6.88 9.59
CA TRP A 76 -7.29 -6.84 8.56
C TRP A 76 -6.66 -6.79 7.16
N THR A 77 -7.46 -7.21 6.18
CA THR A 77 -7.17 -7.11 4.75
C THR A 77 -8.38 -6.53 4.03
N MET A 78 -8.14 -5.56 3.17
CA MET A 78 -9.12 -5.02 2.23
C MET A 78 -8.70 -5.37 0.81
N GLU A 79 -9.68 -5.78 -0.01
CA GLU A 79 -9.48 -6.07 -1.43
C GLU A 79 -10.53 -5.37 -2.27
N ILE A 80 -10.10 -4.81 -3.40
CA ILE A 80 -11.04 -4.28 -4.40
C ILE A 80 -11.83 -5.45 -4.97
N ARG A 81 -13.16 -5.32 -4.98
CA ARG A 81 -14.06 -6.30 -5.60
C ARG A 81 -14.41 -5.96 -7.04
N SER A 82 -14.51 -4.67 -7.36
CA SER A 82 -14.80 -4.19 -8.71
C SER A 82 -14.17 -2.81 -8.92
N LEU A 83 -13.78 -2.53 -10.17
CA LEU A 83 -13.25 -1.23 -10.58
C LEU A 83 -13.92 -0.86 -11.91
N ARG A 84 -14.67 0.24 -11.93
CA ARG A 84 -15.22 0.84 -13.15
C ARG A 84 -14.48 2.14 -13.44
N ARG A 85 -14.20 2.40 -14.71
CA ARG A 85 -13.79 3.71 -15.20
C ARG A 85 -15.00 4.30 -15.93
N GLU A 86 -15.34 5.54 -15.59
CA GLU A 86 -16.28 6.36 -16.36
C GLU A 86 -15.64 6.85 -17.67
#